data_AF-A0A9N9N3C9-F1
#
_entry.id   AF-A0A9N9N3C9-F1
#
_cell.length_a   1.000
_cell.length_b   1.000
_cell.length_c   1.000
_cell.angle_alpha   90.00
_cell.angle_beta   90.00
_cell.angle_gamma   90.00
#
_symmetry.space_group_name_H-M   'P 1'
#
loop_
_entity.id
_entity.type
_entity.pdbx_description
1 polymer ?
#
loop_
_entity_poly.entity_id
_entity_poly.type
_entity_poly.pdbx_seq_one_letter_code
_entity_poly.pdbx_strand_id
1 'polypeptide(L)'
;MDGNSLFKARFRFTEEDDVHLLREVLGLNPYEDHSRWTIIQVNMIQIIGNSLSIRTLRERVQNLIKKFLVKKKAEEGMQVNLKQTDHSS
;
A
#
# COMPACT_ATOMS: atom_id res chain seq x y z
N MET A 1 17.45 -37.35 5.48
CA MET A 1 17.42 -36.29 4.45
C MET A 1 15.97 -35.93 4.25
N ASP A 2 15.46 -35.06 5.12
CA ASP A 2 14.04 -34.76 5.18
C ASP A 2 13.72 -33.69 4.16
N GLY A 3 13.22 -34.15 3.01
CA GLY A 3 12.61 -33.33 1.98
C GLY A 3 11.29 -32.76 2.48
N ASN A 4 11.36 -31.75 3.33
CA ASN A 4 10.19 -30.95 3.67
C ASN A 4 10.16 -29.74 2.72
N SER A 5 9.59 -29.96 1.53
CA SER A 5 9.13 -28.87 0.67
C SER A 5 7.94 -28.21 1.36
N LEU A 6 8.24 -27.43 2.39
CA LEU A 6 7.29 -26.57 3.07
C LEU A 6 6.86 -25.53 2.05
N PHE A 7 5.64 -25.65 1.56
CA PHE A 7 4.94 -24.63 0.80
C PHE A 7 5.24 -23.27 1.42
N LYS A 8 6.17 -22.51 0.82
CA LYS A 8 6.55 -21.19 1.29
C LYS A 8 5.31 -20.33 1.15
N ALA A 9 4.52 -20.23 2.22
CA ALA A 9 3.27 -19.48 2.20
C ALA A 9 3.60 -18.10 1.64
N ARG A 10 2.95 -17.70 0.54
CA ARG A 10 3.18 -16.40 -0.07
C ARG A 10 2.86 -15.36 0.99
N PHE A 11 3.87 -14.60 1.40
CA PHE A 11 3.69 -13.49 2.32
C PHE A 11 2.57 -12.58 1.78
N ARG A 12 1.63 -12.22 2.68
CA ARG A 12 0.53 -11.31 2.39
C ARG A 12 0.62 -10.14 3.36
N PHE A 13 0.67 -8.94 2.79
CA PHE A 13 0.59 -7.71 3.56
C PHE A 13 -0.77 -7.61 4.27
N THR A 14 -0.71 -7.38 5.58
CA THR A 14 -1.82 -7.00 6.43
C THR A 14 -2.05 -5.49 6.39
N GLU A 15 -3.14 -5.02 6.99
CA GLU A 15 -3.41 -3.58 7.12
C GLU A 15 -2.39 -2.88 8.02
N GLU A 16 -1.91 -3.56 9.08
CA GLU A 16 -0.87 -3.05 9.97
C GLU A 16 0.46 -2.86 9.20
N ASP A 17 0.83 -3.83 8.37
CA ASP A 17 2.02 -3.73 7.50
C ASP A 17 1.92 -2.53 6.55
N ASP A 18 0.73 -2.28 6.00
CA ASP A 18 0.49 -1.16 5.10
C ASP A 18 0.65 0.18 5.82
N VAL A 19 0.14 0.29 7.06
CA VAL A 19 0.30 1.49 7.89
C VAL A 19 1.77 1.75 8.18
N HIS A 20 2.53 0.72 8.58
CA HIS A 20 3.98 0.86 8.79
C HIS A 20 4.70 1.29 7.52
N LEU A 21 4.42 0.64 6.39
CA LEU A 21 5.02 0.97 5.11
C LEU A 21 4.75 2.42 4.69
N LEU A 22 3.50 2.87 4.81
CA LEU A 22 3.13 4.25 4.47
C LEU A 22 3.79 5.27 5.40
N ARG A 23 3.89 4.97 6.71
CA ARG A 23 4.59 5.84 7.66
C ARG A 23 6.08 6.00 7.32
N GLU A 24 6.76 4.91 6.99
CA GLU A 24 8.17 4.93 6.59
C GLU A 24 8.38 5.71 5.29
N VAL A 25 7.50 5.48 4.29
CA VAL A 25 7.55 6.19 3.00
C VAL A 25 7.31 7.69 3.17
N LEU A 26 6.37 8.09 4.04
CA LEU A 26 6.13 9.50 4.34
C LEU A 26 7.28 10.14 5.13
N GLY A 27 7.84 9.43 6.11
CA GLY A 27 8.91 9.96 6.96
C GLY A 27 10.25 10.10 6.24
N LEU A 28 10.62 9.13 5.40
CA LEU A 28 11.89 9.14 4.67
C LEU A 28 11.76 9.75 3.27
N ASN A 29 10.57 9.79 2.70
CA ASN A 29 10.31 10.28 1.33
C ASN A 29 11.30 9.73 0.28
N PRO A 30 11.17 8.47 -0.12
CA PRO A 30 12.10 7.83 -1.05
C PRO A 30 11.90 8.24 -2.52
N TYR A 31 11.01 9.21 -2.78
CA TYR A 31 10.80 9.82 -4.10
C TYR A 31 11.76 10.99 -4.35
N GLU A 32 12.28 11.62 -3.30
CA GLU A 32 13.34 12.63 -3.40
C GLU A 32 14.72 11.97 -3.57
N ASP A 33 14.98 10.91 -2.81
CA ASP A 33 16.20 10.12 -2.91
C ASP A 33 15.87 8.63 -2.93
N HIS A 34 16.14 8.00 -4.07
CA HIS A 34 15.85 6.60 -4.33
C HIS A 34 16.63 5.63 -3.42
N SER A 35 17.76 6.06 -2.87
CA SER A 35 18.59 5.26 -1.96
C SER A 35 17.87 4.96 -0.65
N ARG A 36 16.92 5.83 -0.26
CA ARG A 36 16.13 5.69 0.98
C ARG A 36 15.21 4.48 0.95
N TRP A 37 14.90 3.92 -0.22
CA TRP A 37 14.18 2.64 -0.32
C TRP A 37 14.91 1.49 0.38
N THR A 38 16.24 1.51 0.42
CA THR A 38 17.03 0.50 1.14
C THR A 38 16.79 0.58 2.64
N ILE A 39 16.69 1.80 3.19
CA ILE A 39 16.42 2.02 4.62
C ILE A 39 15.01 1.53 4.96
N ILE A 40 14.02 1.92 4.15
CA ILE A 40 12.63 1.46 4.30
C ILE A 40 12.57 -0.07 4.24
N GLN A 41 13.29 -0.71 3.31
CA GLN A 41 13.33 -2.17 3.20
C GLN A 41 13.86 -2.82 4.47
N VAL A 42 14.96 -2.33 5.02
CA VAL A 42 15.54 -2.86 6.27
C VAL A 42 14.51 -2.75 7.40
N ASN A 43 13.90 -1.58 7.57
CA ASN A 43 12.91 -1.35 8.62
C ASN A 43 11.68 -2.27 8.46
N MET A 44 11.17 -2.42 7.24
CA MET A 44 10.03 -3.30 6.96
C MET A 44 10.36 -4.78 7.19
N ILE A 45 11.57 -5.24 6.87
CA ILE A 45 11.99 -6.62 7.15
C ILE A 45 12.04 -6.87 8.67
N GLN A 46 12.47 -5.89 9.46
CA GLN A 46 12.48 -5.99 10.93
C GLN A 46 11.06 -6.08 11.51
N ILE A 47 10.12 -5.32 10.96
CA ILE A 47 8.72 -5.31 11.40
C ILE A 47 7.99 -6.60 10.99
N ILE A 48 8.14 -7.01 9.73
CA ILE A 48 7.37 -8.10 9.13
C ILE A 48 7.98 -9.48 9.42
N GLY A 49 9.28 -9.54 9.73
CA GLY A 49 10.01 -10.79 9.96
C GLY A 49 10.18 -11.66 8.72
N ASN A 50 9.92 -11.13 7.51
CA ASN A 50 10.09 -11.84 6.24
C ASN A 50 11.00 -11.07 5.29
N SER A 51 11.65 -11.80 4.38
CA SER A 51 12.43 -11.19 3.30
C SER A 51 11.51 -10.47 2.31
N LEU A 52 11.74 -9.17 2.12
CA LEU A 52 11.01 -8.32 1.21
C LEU A 52 11.97 -7.67 0.23
N SER A 53 11.56 -7.53 -1.03
CA SER A 53 12.33 -6.77 -2.03
C SER A 53 11.85 -5.33 -2.10
N ILE A 54 12.76 -4.39 -2.40
CA ILE A 54 12.40 -2.98 -2.66
C ILE A 54 11.30 -2.88 -3.73
N ARG A 55 11.38 -3.72 -4.76
CA ARG A 55 10.36 -3.79 -5.82
C ARG A 55 8.98 -4.11 -5.24
N THR A 56 8.88 -5.14 -4.38
CA THR A 56 7.63 -5.53 -3.72
C THR A 56 7.04 -4.37 -2.90
N LEU A 57 7.87 -3.63 -2.16
CA LEU A 57 7.44 -2.48 -1.37
C LEU A 57 6.90 -1.35 -2.26
N ARG A 58 7.62 -1.00 -3.33
CA ARG A 58 7.19 0.00 -4.32
C ARG A 58 5.86 -0.37 -4.96
N GLU A 59 5.72 -1.61 -5.42
CA GLU A 59 4.48 -2.11 -6.01
C GLU A 59 3.33 -2.07 -5.00
N ARG A 60 3.59 -2.41 -3.73
CA ARG A 60 2.57 -2.33 -2.66
C ARG A 60 2.08 -0.90 -2.47
N VAL A 61 2.99 0.06 -2.32
CA VAL A 61 2.64 1.49 -2.16
C VAL A 61 1.84 2.00 -3.35
N GLN A 62 2.29 1.71 -4.58
CA GLN A 62 1.57 2.11 -5.79
C GLN A 62 0.15 1.52 -5.83
N ASN A 63 -0.03 0.27 -5.43
CA ASN A 63 -1.34 -0.37 -5.38
C ASN A 63 -2.24 0.26 -4.30
N LEU A 64 -1.70 0.64 -3.14
CA LEU A 64 -2.45 1.35 -2.10
C LEU A 64 -2.92 2.72 -2.60
N ILE A 65 -2.04 3.50 -3.22
CA ILE A 65 -2.38 4.81 -3.81
C ILE A 65 -3.46 4.66 -4.88
N LYS A 66 -3.32 3.69 -5.79
CA LYS A 66 -4.33 3.41 -6.83
C LYS A 66 -5.69 3.08 -6.21
N LYS A 67 -5.74 2.21 -5.20
CA LYS A 67 -6.99 1.87 -4.50
C LYS A 67 -7.63 3.08 -3.85
N PHE A 68 -6.83 3.93 -3.20
CA PHE A 68 -7.30 5.17 -2.60
C PHE A 68 -7.88 6.13 -3.64
N LEU A 69 -7.19 6.35 -4.76
CA LEU A 69 -7.66 7.22 -5.84
C LEU A 69 -8.95 6.72 -6.49
N VAL A 70 -9.07 5.40 -6.69
CA VAL A 70 -10.31 4.79 -7.22
C VAL A 70 -11.46 5.00 -6.24
N LYS A 71 -11.24 4.75 -4.93
CA LYS A 71 -12.24 4.98 -3.89
C LYS A 71 -12.67 6.45 -3.86
N LYS A 72 -11.71 7.37 -3.82
CA LYS A 72 -11.97 8.82 -3.82
C LYS A 72 -12.81 9.26 -5.02
N LYS A 73 -12.48 8.80 -6.22
CA LYS A 73 -13.27 9.11 -7.43
C LYS A 73 -14.70 8.58 -7.35
N ALA A 74 -14.91 7.39 -6.78
CA ALA A 74 -16.26 6.85 -6.60
C ALA A 74 -17.07 7.70 -5.59
N GLU A 75 -16.43 8.17 -4.52
CA GLU A 75 -17.06 9.05 -3.52
C GLU A 75 -17.40 10.44 -4.10
N GLU A 76 -16.51 11.02 -4.91
CA GLU A 76 -16.74 12.29 -5.62
C GLU A 76 -17.81 12.15 -6.72
N GLY A 77 -17.81 11.04 -7.45
CA GLY A 77 -18.84 10.72 -8.45
C GLY A 77 -20.23 10.42 -7.87
N MET A 78 -20.32 10.07 -6.58
CA MET A 78 -21.60 9.88 -5.91
C MET A 78 -22.25 11.22 -5.50
N GLN A 79 -21.44 12.26 -5.25
CA GLN A 79 -21.97 13.58 -4.84
C GLN A 79 -22.63 14.37 -5.99
N VAL A 80 -22.31 14.08 -7.25
CA VAL A 80 -22.91 14.79 -8.40
C VAL A 80 -24.35 14.36 -8.71
N ASN A 81 -24.83 13.24 -8.16
CA ASN A 81 -26.13 12.66 -8.51
C ASN A 81 -27.27 12.98 -7.51
N LEU A 82 -27.03 13.83 -6.49
CA LEU A 82 -28.00 14.14 -5.43
C LEU A 82 -28.53 15.59 -5.45
N LYS A 83 -28.37 16.32 -6.58
CA LYS A 83 -28.82 17.73 -6.71
C LYS A 83 -29.90 17.98 -7.76
N GLN A 84 -30.66 16.96 -8.17
CA GLN A 84 -31.81 17.16 -9.07
C GLN A 84 -33.02 16.34 -8.62
N THR A 85 -33.73 16.80 -7.60
CA THR A 85 -35.18 16.57 -7.47
C THR A 85 -35.80 17.79 -6.80
N ASP A 86 -36.88 18.25 -7.41
CA ASP A 86 -37.79 19.31 -7.00
C ASP A 86 -37.25 20.74 -7.07
N HIS A 87 -37.73 21.49 -8.07
CA HIS A 87 -38.80 22.49 -7.90
C HIS A 87 -39.27 22.87 -9.31
N SER A 88 -40.34 22.22 -9.79
CA SER A 88 -41.18 22.78 -10.85
C SER A 88 -42.58 22.90 -10.27
N SER A 89 -42.92 24.14 -9.88
CA SER A 89 -44.28 24.59 -9.58
C SER A 89 -45.14 24.67 -10.84
#